data_AF-W8GGB1-F1
#
_entry.id   AF-W8GGB1-F1
#
_cell.length_a   1.000
_cell.length_b   1.000
_cell.length_c   1.000
_cell.angle_alpha   90.00
_cell.angle_beta   90.00
_cell.angle_gamma   90.00
#
_symmetry.space_group_name_H-M   'P 1'
#
loop_
_entity.id
_entity.type
_entity.pdbx_description
1 polymer ?
#
loop_
_entity_poly.entity_id
_entity_poly.type
_entity_poly.pdbx_seq_one_letter_code
_entity_poly.pdbx_strand_id
1 'polypeptide(L)'
;MPLVKGKILIKDAIKRNYAIPAFGIVNLEGAKAAIEAAEELNAPIILQTTEGGINYAGHEELAAIAIASAKKAKVPVAVHLDHGRNIEYHKRSLELGYTSLMIDGSTLPFDENIKITNKVKSLIKDQDISLEAELGMIGGKEDDIEEEADHFTKVEDAIKFINNTNIDMLAIACGTSHGFYVKEPKINISLIKEIYDKTKKPLVLHGGTGVPLNQITKAVQAGIRKANFDSELKKAIICGILEYMYKNPDAFDLRKIFQEGINQAKEVAKSKIKAVQADGKNWLR
;
A
#
# COMPACT_ATOMS: atom_id res chain seq x y z
N MET A 1 10.10 19.13 -1.80
CA MET A 1 9.75 18.36 -0.58
C MET A 1 8.25 18.53 -0.39
N PRO A 2 7.44 17.48 -0.12
CA PRO A 2 7.77 16.33 0.72
C PRO A 2 7.56 14.93 0.09
N LEU A 3 8.50 14.54 -0.78
CA LEU A 3 8.80 13.12 -0.98
C LEU A 3 9.78 12.69 0.13
N VAL A 4 9.47 11.63 0.86
CA VAL A 4 10.33 11.09 1.93
C VAL A 4 10.76 9.66 1.61
N LYS A 5 11.87 9.23 2.23
CA LYS A 5 12.38 7.87 2.11
C LYS A 5 11.52 6.90 2.92
N GLY A 6 11.21 5.73 2.36
CA GLY A 6 10.26 4.79 2.97
C GLY A 6 10.70 4.27 4.34
N LYS A 7 12.01 4.04 4.58
CA LYS A 7 12.49 3.68 5.92
C LYS A 7 12.21 4.75 6.98
N ILE A 8 12.18 6.04 6.60
CA ILE A 8 11.88 7.13 7.53
C ILE A 8 10.42 7.06 7.98
N LEU A 9 9.49 6.85 7.03
CA LEU A 9 8.06 6.66 7.29
C LEU A 9 7.82 5.50 8.25
N ILE A 10 8.41 4.35 7.96
CA ILE A 10 8.19 3.13 8.75
C ILE A 10 8.81 3.26 10.15
N LYS A 11 9.96 3.91 10.29
CA LYS A 11 10.55 4.21 11.61
C LYS A 11 9.61 5.07 12.47
N ASP A 12 8.97 6.09 11.88
CA ASP A 12 7.98 6.91 12.60
C ASP A 12 6.75 6.09 13.01
N ALA A 13 6.22 5.27 12.09
CA ALA A 13 5.10 4.37 12.34
C ALA A 13 5.35 3.42 13.52
N ILE A 14 6.53 2.81 13.58
CA ILE A 14 6.95 1.95 14.70
C ILE A 14 7.01 2.77 16.00
N LYS A 15 7.71 3.91 15.98
CA LYS A 15 7.95 4.73 17.17
C LYS A 15 6.65 5.24 17.80
N ARG A 16 5.67 5.58 16.98
CA ARG A 16 4.40 6.20 17.41
C ARG A 16 3.20 5.25 17.34
N ASN A 17 3.47 3.96 17.12
CA ASN A 17 2.52 2.85 17.15
C ASN A 17 1.26 3.08 16.29
N TYR A 18 1.47 3.37 15.01
CA TYR A 18 0.41 3.45 14.01
C TYR A 18 0.83 2.73 12.73
N ALA A 19 -0.05 2.63 11.72
CA ALA A 19 0.32 2.13 10.40
C ALA A 19 0.20 3.20 9.33
N ILE A 20 1.10 3.18 8.35
CA ILE A 20 1.02 4.05 7.17
C ILE A 20 -0.04 3.48 6.22
N PRO A 21 -1.08 4.25 5.85
CA PRO A 21 -1.99 3.83 4.80
C PRO A 21 -1.28 3.97 3.44
N ALA A 22 -1.32 2.92 2.65
CA ALA A 22 -0.77 2.88 1.30
C ALA A 22 -1.91 2.80 0.29
N PHE A 23 -1.99 3.82 -0.58
CA PHE A 23 -3.09 3.99 -1.52
C PHE A 23 -2.64 3.67 -2.94
N GLY A 24 -3.30 2.70 -3.56
CA GLY A 24 -3.09 2.36 -4.97
C GLY A 24 -3.55 3.48 -5.89
N ILE A 25 -2.74 3.80 -6.90
CA ILE A 25 -3.07 4.81 -7.92
C ILE A 25 -2.80 4.29 -9.32
N VAL A 26 -3.64 4.73 -10.26
CA VAL A 26 -3.52 4.44 -11.71
C VAL A 26 -3.56 5.72 -12.56
N ASN A 27 -3.82 6.87 -11.94
CA ASN A 27 -3.95 8.18 -12.59
C ASN A 27 -3.81 9.34 -11.57
N LEU A 28 -3.99 10.57 -12.06
CA LEU A 28 -3.90 11.79 -11.25
C LEU A 28 -5.02 11.90 -10.23
N GLU A 29 -6.24 11.53 -10.58
CA GLU A 29 -7.44 11.64 -9.74
C GLU A 29 -7.28 10.82 -8.45
N GLY A 30 -6.78 9.58 -8.55
CA GLY A 30 -6.48 8.74 -7.39
C GLY A 30 -5.40 9.35 -6.50
N ALA A 31 -4.32 9.87 -7.09
CA ALA A 31 -3.27 10.56 -6.34
C ALA A 31 -3.80 11.81 -5.62
N LYS A 32 -4.64 12.62 -6.28
CA LYS A 32 -5.26 13.80 -5.66
C LYS A 32 -6.15 13.41 -4.49
N ALA A 33 -7.03 12.41 -4.64
CA ALA A 33 -7.92 11.97 -3.57
C ALA A 33 -7.14 11.54 -2.31
N ALA A 34 -6.08 10.75 -2.48
CA ALA A 34 -5.25 10.29 -1.37
C ALA A 34 -4.47 11.45 -0.71
N ILE A 35 -3.87 12.34 -1.49
CA ILE A 35 -3.08 13.48 -0.98
C ILE A 35 -3.96 14.49 -0.26
N GLU A 36 -5.12 14.86 -0.83
CA GLU A 36 -6.05 15.80 -0.20
C GLU A 36 -6.58 15.25 1.13
N ALA A 37 -6.93 13.96 1.19
CA ALA A 37 -7.32 13.28 2.43
C ALA A 37 -6.22 13.35 3.50
N ALA A 38 -4.98 13.07 3.09
CA ALA A 38 -3.81 13.07 3.96
C ALA A 38 -3.49 14.46 4.50
N GLU A 39 -3.56 15.50 3.66
CA GLU A 39 -3.34 16.88 4.07
C GLU A 39 -4.39 17.38 5.06
N GLU A 40 -5.68 17.08 4.82
CA GLU A 40 -6.77 17.45 5.73
C GLU A 40 -6.60 16.81 7.11
N LEU A 41 -6.15 15.55 7.16
CA LEU A 41 -5.95 14.81 8.40
C LEU A 41 -4.55 14.96 9.00
N ASN A 42 -3.65 15.71 8.34
CA ASN A 42 -2.24 15.82 8.72
C ASN A 42 -1.60 14.44 8.92
N ALA A 43 -1.81 13.55 7.95
CA ALA A 43 -1.38 12.16 8.01
C ALA A 43 -0.27 11.86 6.99
N PRO A 44 0.77 11.12 7.37
CA PRO A 44 1.73 10.56 6.44
C PRO A 44 1.11 9.39 5.66
N ILE A 45 1.43 9.27 4.37
CA ILE A 45 0.88 8.22 3.49
C ILE A 45 1.94 7.61 2.56
N ILE A 46 1.57 6.51 1.91
CA ILE A 46 2.26 5.97 0.75
C ILE A 46 1.33 6.09 -0.47
N LEU A 47 1.85 6.58 -1.58
CA LEU A 47 1.25 6.35 -2.90
C LEU A 47 1.92 5.12 -3.50
N GLN A 48 1.14 4.15 -3.96
CA GLN A 48 1.68 2.90 -4.50
C GLN A 48 1.15 2.59 -5.89
N THR A 49 1.98 1.94 -6.69
CA THR A 49 1.69 1.57 -8.08
C THR A 49 1.98 0.09 -8.28
N THR A 50 1.08 -0.63 -8.92
CA THR A 50 1.25 -2.04 -9.29
C THR A 50 1.80 -2.17 -10.72
N GLU A 51 2.26 -3.36 -11.11
CA GLU A 51 2.68 -3.62 -12.49
C GLU A 51 1.52 -3.41 -13.49
N GLY A 52 0.29 -3.79 -13.14
CA GLY A 52 -0.89 -3.54 -13.97
C GLY A 52 -1.21 -2.04 -14.13
N GLY A 53 -1.09 -1.27 -13.05
CA GLY A 53 -1.21 0.19 -13.11
C GLY A 53 -0.15 0.84 -14.00
N ILE A 54 1.08 0.34 -13.92
CA ILE A 54 2.21 0.76 -14.77
C ILE A 54 1.95 0.42 -16.24
N ASN A 55 1.47 -0.79 -16.54
CA ASN A 55 1.15 -1.22 -17.91
C ASN A 55 0.03 -0.38 -18.53
N TYR A 56 -0.95 0.04 -17.72
CA TYR A 56 -2.04 0.91 -18.16
C TYR A 56 -1.57 2.35 -18.44
N ALA A 57 -0.88 2.97 -17.47
CA ALA A 57 -0.59 4.40 -17.50
C ALA A 57 0.76 4.76 -18.14
N GLY A 58 1.68 3.80 -18.24
CA GLY A 58 3.10 4.04 -18.50
C GLY A 58 3.89 4.21 -17.20
N HIS A 59 5.10 3.63 -17.12
CA HIS A 59 5.91 3.65 -15.90
C HIS A 59 6.37 5.07 -15.59
N GLU A 60 6.88 5.77 -16.60
CA GLU A 60 7.35 7.15 -16.52
C GLU A 60 6.23 8.11 -16.14
N GLU A 61 5.07 8.00 -16.78
CA GLU A 61 3.92 8.86 -16.57
C GLU A 61 3.33 8.68 -15.17
N LEU A 62 3.13 7.42 -14.75
CA LEU A 62 2.58 7.12 -13.43
C LEU A 62 3.56 7.51 -12.32
N ALA A 63 4.86 7.28 -12.53
CA ALA A 63 5.90 7.75 -11.63
C ALA A 63 5.92 9.28 -11.55
N ALA A 64 5.81 9.99 -12.68
CA ALA A 64 5.77 11.44 -12.72
C ALA A 64 4.59 11.97 -11.91
N ILE A 65 3.40 11.38 -12.06
CA ILE A 65 2.21 11.71 -11.27
C ILE A 65 2.47 11.50 -9.78
N ALA A 66 2.94 10.31 -9.39
CA ALA A 66 3.16 9.95 -8.00
C ALA A 66 4.21 10.85 -7.33
N ILE A 67 5.36 11.01 -7.97
CA ILE A 67 6.51 11.76 -7.46
C ILE A 67 6.22 13.25 -7.41
N ALA A 68 5.57 13.83 -8.44
CA ALA A 68 5.18 15.24 -8.42
C ALA A 68 4.15 15.51 -7.31
N SER A 69 3.15 14.63 -7.17
CA SER A 69 2.14 14.74 -6.11
C SER A 69 2.76 14.65 -4.72
N ALA A 70 3.63 13.65 -4.49
CA ALA A 70 4.37 13.50 -3.25
C ALA A 70 5.25 14.73 -2.95
N LYS A 71 6.01 15.23 -3.94
CA LYS A 71 6.87 16.40 -3.78
C LYS A 71 6.13 17.70 -3.47
N LYS A 72 4.84 17.81 -3.83
CA LYS A 72 4.02 19.02 -3.62
C LYS A 72 3.18 18.98 -2.34
N ALA A 73 2.98 17.80 -1.76
CA ALA A 73 2.13 17.61 -0.59
C ALA A 73 2.57 18.47 0.62
N LYS A 74 1.77 18.51 1.68
CA LYS A 74 2.12 19.18 2.96
C LYS A 74 2.37 18.20 4.10
N VAL A 75 2.37 16.91 3.78
CA VAL A 75 2.55 15.78 4.68
C VAL A 75 3.64 14.85 4.10
N PRO A 76 4.28 14.00 4.91
CA PRO A 76 5.24 13.03 4.41
C PRO A 76 4.59 12.02 3.45
N VAL A 77 5.14 11.89 2.25
CA VAL A 77 4.68 10.90 1.26
C VAL A 77 5.86 10.09 0.74
N ALA A 78 5.76 8.76 0.75
CA ALA A 78 6.63 7.90 -0.05
C ALA A 78 5.90 7.38 -1.29
N VAL A 79 6.68 7.02 -2.30
CA VAL A 79 6.19 6.35 -3.51
C VAL A 79 6.73 4.92 -3.53
N HIS A 80 5.81 3.96 -3.69
CA HIS A 80 6.05 2.53 -3.51
C HIS A 80 5.70 1.71 -4.76
N LEU A 81 6.60 0.83 -5.18
CA LEU A 81 6.29 -0.21 -6.18
C LEU A 81 5.65 -1.38 -5.45
N ASP A 82 4.37 -1.63 -5.71
CA ASP A 82 3.60 -2.72 -5.11
C ASP A 82 3.62 -3.95 -6.00
N HIS A 83 3.64 -5.14 -5.39
CA HIS A 83 3.67 -6.44 -6.09
C HIS A 83 4.71 -6.57 -7.22
N GLY A 84 5.89 -5.97 -7.07
CA GLY A 84 6.95 -6.10 -8.06
C GLY A 84 7.44 -7.54 -8.16
N ARG A 85 7.32 -8.18 -9.33
CA ARG A 85 7.78 -9.56 -9.58
C ARG A 85 9.01 -9.58 -10.47
N ASN A 86 9.12 -8.60 -11.36
CA ASN A 86 10.28 -8.47 -12.24
C ASN A 86 11.28 -7.43 -11.70
N ILE A 87 12.55 -7.82 -11.59
CA ILE A 87 13.62 -6.96 -11.11
C ILE A 87 13.84 -5.71 -11.99
N GLU A 88 13.46 -5.76 -13.25
CA GLU A 88 13.58 -4.59 -14.14
C GLU A 88 12.60 -3.48 -13.74
N TYR A 89 11.37 -3.79 -13.28
CA TYR A 89 10.49 -2.79 -12.69
C TYR A 89 11.08 -2.14 -11.44
N HIS A 90 11.82 -2.90 -10.64
CA HIS A 90 12.46 -2.36 -9.44
C HIS A 90 13.56 -1.36 -9.81
N LYS A 91 14.46 -1.74 -10.72
CA LYS A 91 15.52 -0.85 -11.23
C LYS A 91 14.92 0.41 -11.83
N ARG A 92 13.92 0.26 -12.70
CA ARG A 92 13.28 1.40 -13.35
C ARG A 92 12.56 2.31 -12.35
N SER A 93 11.88 1.74 -11.36
CA SER A 93 11.24 2.50 -10.28
C SER A 93 12.26 3.31 -9.48
N LEU A 94 13.44 2.75 -9.20
CA LEU A 94 14.53 3.47 -8.53
C LEU A 94 15.04 4.65 -9.36
N GLU A 95 15.25 4.45 -10.66
CA GLU A 95 15.65 5.51 -11.60
C GLU A 95 14.61 6.64 -11.65
N LEU A 96 13.33 6.29 -11.59
CA LEU A 96 12.20 7.23 -11.60
C LEU A 96 11.95 7.90 -10.24
N GLY A 97 12.71 7.53 -9.21
CA GLY A 97 12.73 8.21 -7.92
C GLY A 97 11.82 7.63 -6.84
N TYR A 98 11.36 6.38 -7.00
CA TYR A 98 10.61 5.67 -5.97
C TYR A 98 11.43 5.60 -4.68
N THR A 99 10.72 5.62 -3.55
CA THR A 99 11.33 5.68 -2.22
C THR A 99 11.01 4.49 -1.32
N SER A 100 10.20 3.55 -1.84
CA SER A 100 9.97 2.22 -1.28
C SER A 100 9.71 1.24 -2.43
N LEU A 101 10.02 -0.03 -2.20
CA LEU A 101 9.74 -1.12 -3.15
C LEU A 101 9.14 -2.31 -2.40
N MET A 102 8.39 -3.14 -3.11
CA MET A 102 8.00 -4.49 -2.73
C MET A 102 8.47 -5.49 -3.77
N ILE A 103 9.07 -6.59 -3.31
CA ILE A 103 9.33 -7.79 -4.10
C ILE A 103 8.33 -8.88 -3.69
N ASP A 104 7.47 -9.27 -4.62
CA ASP A 104 6.51 -10.33 -4.43
C ASP A 104 7.07 -11.65 -5.01
N GLY A 105 7.66 -12.45 -4.13
CA GLY A 105 8.11 -13.80 -4.43
C GLY A 105 7.24 -14.88 -3.80
N SER A 106 6.00 -14.55 -3.38
CA SER A 106 5.15 -15.45 -2.56
C SER A 106 4.79 -16.76 -3.27
N THR A 107 4.71 -16.74 -4.61
CA THR A 107 4.44 -17.90 -5.47
C THR A 107 5.67 -18.77 -5.74
N LEU A 108 6.87 -18.32 -5.35
CA LEU A 108 8.11 -19.07 -5.50
C LEU A 108 8.33 -20.03 -4.31
N PRO A 109 9.10 -21.12 -4.50
CA PRO A 109 9.60 -21.90 -3.37
C PRO A 109 10.32 -21.01 -2.36
N PHE A 110 10.18 -21.31 -1.06
CA PHE A 110 10.68 -20.49 0.05
C PHE A 110 12.12 -19.98 -0.13
N ASP A 111 13.05 -20.86 -0.52
CA ASP A 111 14.45 -20.50 -0.72
C ASP A 111 14.67 -19.60 -1.95
N GLU A 112 13.87 -19.76 -3.00
CA GLU A 112 13.90 -18.88 -4.17
C GLU A 112 13.32 -17.50 -3.86
N ASN A 113 12.27 -17.43 -3.03
CA ASN A 113 11.75 -16.16 -2.52
C ASN A 113 12.82 -15.41 -1.70
N ILE A 114 13.57 -16.11 -0.83
CA ILE A 114 14.71 -15.52 -0.11
C ILE A 114 15.77 -14.99 -1.09
N LYS A 115 16.13 -15.77 -2.11
CA LYS A 115 17.16 -15.38 -3.11
C LYS A 115 16.76 -14.12 -3.87
N ILE A 116 15.54 -14.08 -4.42
CA ILE A 116 15.08 -12.92 -5.19
C ILE A 116 14.93 -11.68 -4.30
N THR A 117 14.45 -11.85 -3.07
CA THR A 117 14.33 -10.77 -2.10
C THR A 117 15.70 -10.15 -1.78
N ASN A 118 16.72 -10.98 -1.52
CA ASN A 118 18.08 -10.50 -1.28
C ASN A 118 18.69 -9.80 -2.51
N LYS A 119 18.37 -10.28 -3.71
CA LYS A 119 18.78 -9.65 -4.97
C LYS A 119 18.22 -8.23 -5.08
N VAL A 120 16.93 -8.04 -4.82
CA VAL A 120 16.31 -6.70 -4.81
C VAL A 120 16.87 -5.84 -3.67
N LYS A 121 17.08 -6.42 -2.47
CA LYS A 121 17.68 -5.70 -1.33
C LYS A 121 19.05 -5.11 -1.67
N SER A 122 19.84 -5.81 -2.46
CA SER A 122 21.17 -5.36 -2.89
C SER A 122 21.12 -4.09 -3.76
N LEU A 123 20.04 -3.86 -4.51
CA LEU A 123 19.87 -2.68 -5.37
C LEU A 123 19.75 -1.38 -4.56
N ILE A 124 19.25 -1.49 -3.33
CA ILE A 124 18.99 -0.34 -2.44
C ILE A 124 19.93 -0.31 -1.24
N LYS A 125 21.06 -1.03 -1.33
CA LYS A 125 22.08 -1.05 -0.29
C LYS A 125 22.55 0.38 -0.01
N ASP A 126 22.75 0.69 1.28
CA ASP A 126 23.20 2.00 1.76
C ASP A 126 22.26 3.18 1.44
N GLN A 127 21.03 2.90 1.01
CA GLN A 127 19.97 3.90 0.82
C GLN A 127 18.88 3.77 1.88
N ASP A 128 18.19 4.88 2.17
CA ASP A 128 17.03 4.90 3.07
C ASP A 128 15.72 4.41 2.40
N ILE A 129 15.81 3.82 1.22
CA ILE A 129 14.68 3.17 0.54
C ILE A 129 14.30 1.91 1.31
N SER A 130 13.01 1.70 1.56
CA SER A 130 12.51 0.48 2.22
C SER A 130 12.21 -0.62 1.21
N LEU A 131 12.50 -1.86 1.60
CA LEU A 131 12.06 -3.06 0.89
C LEU A 131 11.03 -3.82 1.73
N GLU A 132 9.88 -4.05 1.11
CA GLU A 132 8.85 -4.98 1.52
C GLU A 132 9.00 -6.30 0.77
N ALA A 133 8.65 -7.41 1.41
CA ALA A 133 8.52 -8.70 0.73
C ALA A 133 7.30 -9.43 1.28
N GLU A 134 6.79 -10.39 0.51
CA GLU A 134 5.62 -11.18 0.87
C GLU A 134 5.97 -12.63 1.23
N LEU A 135 5.33 -13.15 2.27
CA LEU A 135 5.40 -14.56 2.64
C LEU A 135 4.00 -15.12 2.97
N GLY A 136 3.65 -16.20 2.28
CA GLY A 136 2.27 -16.70 2.22
C GLY A 136 1.54 -16.07 1.03
N MET A 137 0.54 -16.75 0.48
CA MET A 137 -0.19 -16.29 -0.70
C MET A 137 -1.47 -15.58 -0.28
N ILE A 138 -1.61 -14.31 -0.65
CA ILE A 138 -2.78 -13.50 -0.34
C ILE A 138 -3.75 -13.64 -1.51
N GLY A 139 -4.84 -14.40 -1.29
CA GLY A 139 -5.76 -14.71 -2.38
C GLY A 139 -6.53 -13.49 -2.91
N GLY A 140 -7.41 -13.71 -3.89
CA GLY A 140 -8.24 -12.69 -4.51
C GLY A 140 -7.71 -12.22 -5.87
N LYS A 141 -8.27 -11.12 -6.39
CA LYS A 141 -7.94 -10.61 -7.72
C LYS A 141 -7.19 -9.28 -7.63
N GLU A 142 -5.93 -9.27 -8.08
CA GLU A 142 -5.08 -8.08 -8.22
C GLU A 142 -4.50 -8.05 -9.64
N ASP A 143 -4.52 -6.91 -10.34
CA ASP A 143 -3.99 -6.78 -11.71
C ASP A 143 -4.44 -7.88 -12.71
N ASP A 144 -5.69 -8.32 -12.63
CA ASP A 144 -6.26 -9.43 -13.42
C ASP A 144 -5.67 -10.83 -13.16
N ILE A 145 -4.82 -10.96 -12.15
CA ILE A 145 -4.31 -12.22 -11.63
C ILE A 145 -5.22 -12.65 -10.48
N GLU A 146 -5.79 -13.86 -10.59
CA GLU A 146 -6.57 -14.49 -9.53
C GLU A 146 -5.68 -15.48 -8.79
N GLU A 147 -5.51 -15.26 -7.49
CA GLU A 147 -4.74 -16.14 -6.61
C GLU A 147 -5.69 -16.81 -5.61
N GLU A 148 -5.57 -18.12 -5.45
CA GLU A 148 -6.24 -18.82 -4.36
C GLU A 148 -5.51 -18.49 -3.05
N ALA A 149 -6.23 -18.25 -1.96
CA ALA A 149 -5.57 -18.07 -0.67
C ALA A 149 -4.96 -19.39 -0.23
N ASP A 150 -3.64 -19.53 -0.35
CA ASP A 150 -2.91 -20.59 0.35
C ASP A 150 -2.70 -20.17 1.81
N HIS A 151 -2.60 -21.15 2.69
CA HIS A 151 -2.69 -21.05 4.15
C HIS A 151 -2.03 -19.82 4.79
N PHE A 152 -2.54 -19.43 5.97
CA PHE A 152 -1.93 -18.36 6.78
C PHE A 152 -0.42 -18.51 6.92
N THR A 153 0.29 -17.37 6.90
CA THR A 153 1.75 -17.35 7.09
C THR A 153 2.11 -18.07 8.38
N LYS A 154 3.01 -19.05 8.30
CA LYS A 154 3.52 -19.76 9.48
C LYS A 154 4.52 -18.89 10.23
N VAL A 155 4.44 -18.90 11.55
CA VAL A 155 5.26 -18.05 12.42
C VAL A 155 6.75 -18.38 12.28
N GLU A 156 7.09 -19.67 12.21
CA GLU A 156 8.46 -20.16 12.05
C GLU A 156 9.06 -19.75 10.71
N ASP A 157 8.25 -19.78 9.65
CA ASP A 157 8.68 -19.40 8.31
C ASP A 157 8.90 -17.88 8.23
N ALA A 158 8.03 -17.08 8.86
CA ALA A 158 8.24 -15.62 8.96
C ALA A 158 9.55 -15.27 9.69
N ILE A 159 9.85 -15.94 10.80
CA ILE A 159 11.11 -15.75 11.55
C ILE A 159 12.31 -16.10 10.66
N LYS A 160 12.29 -17.27 10.01
CA LYS A 160 13.36 -17.69 9.10
C LYS A 160 13.53 -16.71 7.94
N PHE A 161 12.44 -16.30 7.30
CA PHE A 161 12.46 -15.41 6.15
C PHE A 161 13.06 -14.05 6.50
N ILE A 162 12.63 -13.44 7.61
CA ILE A 162 13.16 -12.17 8.09
C ILE A 162 14.67 -12.26 8.38
N ASN A 163 15.11 -13.33 9.04
CA ASN A 163 16.52 -13.53 9.38
C ASN A 163 17.41 -13.71 8.14
N ASN A 164 16.86 -14.21 7.04
CA ASN A 164 17.61 -14.49 5.81
C ASN A 164 17.55 -13.37 4.75
N THR A 165 16.66 -12.38 4.89
CA THR A 165 16.42 -11.38 3.82
C THR A 165 16.71 -9.93 4.19
N ASN A 166 16.80 -9.62 5.49
CA ASN A 166 17.01 -8.26 6.01
C ASN A 166 16.07 -7.20 5.39
N ILE A 167 14.83 -7.59 5.06
CA ILE A 167 13.76 -6.70 4.61
C ILE A 167 13.37 -5.69 5.69
N ASP A 168 12.74 -4.59 5.28
CA ASP A 168 12.28 -3.54 6.19
C ASP A 168 10.86 -3.80 6.68
N MET A 169 10.03 -4.46 5.85
CA MET A 169 8.64 -4.82 6.15
C MET A 169 8.32 -6.21 5.58
N LEU A 170 7.39 -6.93 6.21
CA LEU A 170 6.92 -8.23 5.75
C LEU A 170 5.39 -8.22 5.57
N ALA A 171 4.92 -8.44 4.33
CA ALA A 171 3.52 -8.74 4.05
C ALA A 171 3.23 -10.20 4.41
N ILE A 172 2.09 -10.42 5.09
CA ILE A 172 1.68 -11.73 5.59
C ILE A 172 0.24 -12.07 5.18
N ALA A 173 0.00 -13.34 4.87
CA ALA A 173 -1.32 -13.91 4.70
C ALA A 173 -1.98 -14.11 6.08
N CYS A 174 -2.86 -13.19 6.47
CA CYS A 174 -3.55 -13.21 7.76
C CYS A 174 -5.08 -13.22 7.66
N GLY A 175 -5.64 -13.64 6.53
CA GLY A 175 -7.09 -13.77 6.30
C GLY A 175 -7.73 -12.63 5.52
N THR A 176 -6.91 -11.84 4.81
CA THR A 176 -7.36 -10.89 3.80
C THR A 176 -7.10 -11.43 2.38
N SER A 177 -7.78 -10.82 1.41
CA SER A 177 -7.65 -11.07 -0.02
C SER A 177 -7.78 -9.75 -0.79
N HIS A 178 -7.25 -9.71 -2.01
CA HIS A 178 -7.42 -8.57 -2.91
C HIS A 178 -8.86 -8.46 -3.46
N GLY A 179 -9.28 -7.23 -3.76
CA GLY A 179 -10.62 -6.95 -4.30
C GLY A 179 -11.75 -6.84 -3.27
N PHE A 180 -12.98 -6.99 -3.75
CA PHE A 180 -14.19 -6.95 -2.92
C PHE A 180 -14.55 -8.34 -2.42
N TYR A 181 -14.82 -8.44 -1.12
CA TYR A 181 -15.15 -9.70 -0.48
C TYR A 181 -16.62 -10.08 -0.68
N VAL A 182 -16.87 -11.37 -0.97
CA VAL A 182 -18.23 -11.95 -0.97
C VAL A 182 -18.76 -12.16 0.45
N LYS A 183 -17.87 -12.40 1.41
CA LYS A 183 -18.16 -12.55 2.85
C LYS A 183 -17.22 -11.68 3.66
N GLU A 184 -17.68 -11.15 4.79
CA GLU A 184 -16.85 -10.29 5.64
C GLU A 184 -15.50 -10.97 5.98
N PRO A 185 -14.34 -10.34 5.68
CA PRO A 185 -13.05 -10.88 6.02
C PRO A 185 -12.85 -10.96 7.53
N LYS A 186 -12.07 -11.95 7.96
CA LYS A 186 -11.70 -12.10 9.36
C LYS A 186 -10.18 -12.15 9.50
N ILE A 187 -9.62 -11.03 9.94
CA ILE A 187 -8.18 -10.93 10.20
C ILE A 187 -7.80 -11.78 11.41
N ASN A 188 -6.76 -12.60 11.26
CA ASN A 188 -6.15 -13.36 12.35
C ASN A 188 -5.24 -12.47 13.21
N ILE A 189 -5.85 -11.71 14.12
CA ILE A 189 -5.14 -10.78 15.02
C ILE A 189 -4.11 -11.49 15.91
N SER A 190 -4.41 -12.71 16.37
CA SER A 190 -3.49 -13.51 17.17
C SER A 190 -2.21 -13.84 16.41
N LEU A 191 -2.33 -14.22 15.13
CA LEU A 191 -1.17 -14.52 14.28
C LEU A 191 -0.29 -13.28 14.07
N ILE A 192 -0.91 -12.13 13.75
CA ILE A 192 -0.19 -10.86 13.59
C ILE A 192 0.62 -10.55 14.86
N LYS A 193 -0.04 -10.65 16.02
CA LYS A 193 0.60 -10.39 17.31
C LYS A 193 1.75 -11.35 17.58
N GLU A 194 1.57 -12.64 17.31
CA GLU A 194 2.59 -13.65 17.54
C GLU A 194 3.84 -13.43 16.67
N ILE A 195 3.66 -13.19 15.36
CA ILE A 195 4.77 -12.90 14.45
C ILE A 195 5.47 -11.61 14.86
N TYR A 196 4.72 -10.54 15.15
CA TYR A 196 5.29 -9.27 15.56
C TYR A 196 6.05 -9.39 16.89
N ASP A 197 5.54 -10.14 17.86
CA ASP A 197 6.21 -10.29 19.16
C ASP A 197 7.51 -11.06 19.07
N LYS A 198 7.60 -12.07 18.20
CA LYS A 198 8.82 -12.87 18.01
C LYS A 198 9.86 -12.17 17.13
N THR A 199 9.44 -11.32 16.19
CA THR A 199 10.35 -10.74 15.17
C THR A 199 10.62 -9.26 15.34
N LYS A 200 9.67 -8.52 15.96
CA LYS A 200 9.61 -7.05 16.01
C LYS A 200 9.74 -6.37 14.64
N LYS A 201 9.53 -7.12 13.55
CA LYS A 201 9.56 -6.60 12.18
C LYS A 201 8.20 -5.95 11.87
N PRO A 202 8.17 -4.75 11.27
CA PRO A 202 6.93 -4.15 10.77
C PRO A 202 6.20 -5.09 9.82
N LEU A 203 4.93 -5.38 10.12
CA LEU A 203 4.09 -6.24 9.29
C LEU A 203 3.20 -5.40 8.37
N VAL A 204 2.87 -5.94 7.20
CA VAL A 204 2.02 -5.28 6.20
C VAL A 204 0.73 -6.06 6.00
N LEU A 205 -0.39 -5.33 5.98
CA LEU A 205 -1.71 -5.84 5.69
C LEU A 205 -2.08 -5.53 4.24
N HIS A 206 -2.10 -6.55 3.38
CA HIS A 206 -2.66 -6.45 2.04
C HIS A 206 -4.16 -6.73 2.06
N GLY A 207 -4.85 -6.42 0.96
CA GLY A 207 -6.29 -6.67 0.84
C GLY A 207 -7.17 -5.92 1.85
N GLY A 208 -6.79 -4.69 2.21
CA GLY A 208 -7.52 -3.89 3.22
C GLY A 208 -8.87 -3.34 2.77
N THR A 209 -9.17 -3.39 1.47
CA THR A 209 -10.49 -3.10 0.89
C THR A 209 -11.56 -3.95 1.56
N GLY A 210 -12.75 -3.43 1.92
CA GLY A 210 -13.85 -4.23 2.47
C GLY A 210 -13.64 -4.75 3.90
N VAL A 211 -12.44 -4.64 4.46
CA VAL A 211 -12.17 -4.99 5.85
C VAL A 211 -12.83 -3.97 6.79
N PRO A 212 -13.61 -4.41 7.80
CA PRO A 212 -14.17 -3.52 8.80
C PRO A 212 -13.10 -2.69 9.50
N LEU A 213 -13.34 -1.37 9.64
CA LEU A 213 -12.34 -0.43 10.17
C LEU A 213 -11.84 -0.81 11.57
N ASN A 214 -12.71 -1.38 12.41
CA ASN A 214 -12.34 -1.85 13.75
C ASN A 214 -11.36 -3.04 13.71
N GLN A 215 -11.45 -3.92 12.69
CA GLN A 215 -10.48 -5.00 12.50
C GLN A 215 -9.12 -4.45 12.06
N ILE A 216 -9.10 -3.44 11.19
CA ILE A 216 -7.86 -2.73 10.79
C ILE A 216 -7.18 -2.12 12.03
N THR A 217 -7.94 -1.41 12.87
CA THR A 217 -7.41 -0.81 14.10
C THR A 217 -6.81 -1.87 15.04
N LYS A 218 -7.47 -3.02 15.22
CA LYS A 218 -6.94 -4.13 16.01
C LYS A 218 -5.67 -4.73 15.41
N ALA A 219 -5.59 -4.81 14.08
CA ALA A 219 -4.41 -5.31 13.38
C ALA A 219 -3.20 -4.38 13.58
N VAL A 220 -3.42 -3.06 13.56
CA VAL A 220 -2.39 -2.06 13.89
C VAL A 220 -1.89 -2.22 15.32
N GLN A 221 -2.80 -2.40 16.28
CA GLN A 221 -2.43 -2.66 17.67
C GLN A 221 -1.64 -3.96 17.86
N ALA A 222 -1.85 -4.95 16.98
CA ALA A 222 -1.17 -6.24 17.03
C ALA A 222 0.24 -6.24 16.38
N GLY A 223 0.52 -5.34 15.44
CA GLY A 223 1.85 -5.27 14.81
C GLY A 223 1.88 -4.77 13.36
N ILE A 224 0.73 -4.53 12.73
CA ILE A 224 0.68 -3.95 11.39
C ILE A 224 1.22 -2.51 11.43
N ARG A 225 2.07 -2.16 10.45
CA ARG A 225 2.70 -0.83 10.28
C ARG A 225 2.55 -0.24 8.87
N LYS A 226 2.03 -1.00 7.92
CA LYS A 226 1.54 -0.54 6.61
C LYS A 226 0.25 -1.31 6.28
N ALA A 227 -0.73 -0.64 5.70
CA ALA A 227 -1.96 -1.29 5.23
C ALA A 227 -2.33 -0.77 3.83
N ASN A 228 -2.61 -1.69 2.91
CA ASN A 228 -2.83 -1.40 1.51
C ASN A 228 -4.34 -1.22 1.24
N PHE A 229 -4.69 -0.15 0.53
CA PHE A 229 -6.05 0.19 0.14
C PHE A 229 -6.07 0.62 -1.32
N ASP A 230 -6.85 -0.06 -2.14
CA ASP A 230 -6.88 0.21 -3.59
C ASP A 230 -8.30 0.17 -4.17
N SER A 231 -8.92 -1.02 -4.23
CA SER A 231 -10.18 -1.23 -4.97
C SER A 231 -11.34 -0.35 -4.48
N GLU A 232 -11.39 -0.03 -3.19
CA GLU A 232 -12.41 0.85 -2.60
C GLU A 232 -12.28 2.31 -3.05
N LEU A 233 -11.05 2.81 -3.24
CA LEU A 233 -10.82 4.16 -3.77
C LEU A 233 -11.25 4.23 -5.23
N LYS A 234 -10.84 3.23 -6.04
CA LYS A 234 -11.25 3.13 -7.45
C LYS A 234 -12.77 3.10 -7.59
N LYS A 235 -13.46 2.29 -6.77
CA LYS A 235 -14.92 2.23 -6.74
C LYS A 235 -15.56 3.55 -6.35
N ALA A 236 -15.02 4.24 -5.35
CA ALA A 236 -15.54 5.55 -4.93
C ALA A 236 -15.43 6.61 -6.04
N ILE A 237 -14.31 6.61 -6.80
CA ILE A 237 -14.18 7.47 -7.99
C ILE A 237 -15.28 7.16 -9.01
N ILE A 238 -15.46 5.88 -9.35
CA ILE A 238 -16.48 5.43 -10.31
C ILE A 238 -17.89 5.85 -9.85
N CYS A 239 -18.22 5.62 -8.57
CA CYS A 239 -19.51 6.01 -8.01
C CYS A 239 -19.76 7.52 -8.11
N GLY A 240 -18.77 8.36 -7.77
CA GLY A 240 -18.91 9.81 -7.89
C GLY A 240 -19.08 10.29 -9.33
N ILE A 241 -18.36 9.68 -10.28
CA ILE A 241 -18.54 9.95 -11.71
C ILE A 241 -19.96 9.60 -12.16
N LEU A 242 -20.44 8.39 -11.83
CA LEU A 242 -21.78 7.92 -12.20
C LEU A 242 -22.86 8.81 -11.60
N GLU A 243 -22.73 9.18 -10.33
CA GLU A 243 -23.68 10.07 -9.65
C GLU A 243 -23.73 11.46 -10.29
N TYR A 244 -22.56 12.03 -10.60
CA TYR A 244 -22.48 13.34 -11.25
C TYR A 244 -23.11 13.32 -12.64
N MET A 245 -22.79 12.32 -13.46
CA MET A 245 -23.32 12.17 -14.82
C MET A 245 -24.83 11.90 -14.82
N TYR A 246 -25.33 11.10 -13.88
CA TYR A 246 -26.76 10.84 -13.75
C TYR A 246 -27.55 12.13 -13.47
N LYS A 247 -27.01 13.01 -12.61
CA LYS A 247 -27.62 14.32 -12.31
C LYS A 247 -27.43 15.35 -13.43
N ASN A 248 -26.43 15.17 -14.29
CA ASN A 248 -26.03 16.12 -15.33
C ASN A 248 -25.78 15.39 -16.66
N PRO A 249 -26.83 14.91 -17.36
CA PRO A 249 -26.67 14.05 -18.54
C PRO A 249 -25.93 14.74 -19.71
N ASP A 250 -26.02 16.07 -19.81
CA ASP A 250 -25.34 16.85 -20.84
C ASP A 250 -23.94 17.35 -20.41
N ALA A 251 -23.41 16.84 -19.29
CA ALA A 251 -22.10 17.25 -18.80
C ALA A 251 -20.97 16.78 -19.73
N PHE A 252 -20.14 17.73 -20.16
CA PHE A 252 -18.96 17.47 -20.99
C PHE A 252 -17.65 17.97 -20.33
N ASP A 253 -17.74 18.74 -19.25
CA ASP A 253 -16.56 19.22 -18.50
C ASP A 253 -16.03 18.10 -17.58
N LEU A 254 -15.04 17.37 -18.08
CA LEU A 254 -14.38 16.28 -17.37
C LEU A 254 -13.87 16.69 -15.98
N ARG A 255 -13.48 17.94 -15.77
CA ARG A 255 -12.97 18.39 -14.47
C ARG A 255 -14.06 18.32 -13.40
N LYS A 256 -15.30 18.67 -13.73
CA LYS A 256 -16.42 18.59 -12.79
C LYS A 256 -16.82 17.14 -12.52
N ILE A 257 -16.82 16.31 -13.57
CA ILE A 257 -17.12 14.88 -13.48
C ILE A 257 -16.10 14.18 -12.56
N PHE A 258 -14.80 14.37 -12.82
CA PHE A 258 -13.75 13.78 -11.99
C PHE A 258 -13.69 14.36 -10.58
N GLN A 259 -14.00 15.64 -10.39
CA GLN A 259 -13.97 16.26 -9.06
C GLN A 259 -14.94 15.57 -8.08
N GLU A 260 -16.12 15.14 -8.55
CA GLU A 260 -17.05 14.40 -7.69
C GLU A 260 -16.49 13.02 -7.31
N GLY A 261 -15.89 12.30 -8.26
CA GLY A 261 -15.17 11.05 -7.99
C GLY A 261 -14.02 11.24 -6.98
N ILE A 262 -13.22 12.30 -7.13
CA ILE A 262 -12.15 12.66 -6.20
C ILE A 262 -12.72 12.90 -4.79
N ASN A 263 -13.82 13.65 -4.67
CA ASN A 263 -14.45 13.96 -3.38
C ASN A 263 -14.88 12.69 -2.65
N GLN A 264 -15.52 11.74 -3.34
CA GLN A 264 -15.96 10.49 -2.72
C GLN A 264 -14.77 9.61 -2.31
N ALA A 265 -13.77 9.47 -3.17
CA ALA A 265 -12.56 8.70 -2.86
C ALA A 265 -11.75 9.32 -1.71
N LYS A 266 -11.74 10.65 -1.59
CA LYS A 266 -11.12 11.37 -0.47
C LYS A 266 -11.76 10.98 0.87
N GLU A 267 -13.09 10.91 0.95
CA GLU A 267 -13.77 10.50 2.19
C GLU A 267 -13.48 9.03 2.54
N VAL A 268 -13.38 8.14 1.55
CA VAL A 268 -12.91 6.77 1.77
C VAL A 268 -11.48 6.77 2.32
N ALA A 269 -10.55 7.48 1.69
CA ALA A 269 -9.16 7.56 2.15
C ALA A 269 -9.07 8.11 3.59
N LYS A 270 -9.86 9.13 3.94
CA LYS A 270 -9.95 9.68 5.31
C LYS A 270 -10.38 8.64 6.33
N SER A 271 -11.36 7.79 5.99
CA SER A 271 -11.79 6.69 6.88
C SER A 271 -10.66 5.69 7.14
N LYS A 272 -9.87 5.36 6.11
CA LYS A 272 -8.75 4.42 6.21
C LYS A 272 -7.59 5.00 7.01
N ILE A 273 -7.23 6.26 6.77
CA ILE A 273 -6.21 7.00 7.55
C ILE A 273 -6.52 6.94 9.05
N LYS A 274 -7.77 7.19 9.44
CA LYS A 274 -8.21 7.11 10.85
C LYS A 274 -8.16 5.69 11.39
N ALA A 275 -8.59 4.70 10.61
CA ALA A 275 -8.59 3.29 11.02
C ALA A 275 -7.18 2.76 11.31
N VAL A 276 -6.18 3.23 10.56
CA VAL A 276 -4.76 2.92 10.78
C VAL A 276 -4.06 3.84 11.80
N GLN A 277 -4.79 4.79 12.39
CA GLN A 277 -4.32 5.73 13.42
C GLN A 277 -3.21 6.69 12.94
N ALA A 278 -3.22 7.03 11.65
CA ALA A 278 -2.24 7.92 11.03
C ALA A 278 -2.63 9.41 11.08
N ASP A 279 -3.85 9.75 11.49
CA ASP A 279 -4.30 11.13 11.64
C ASP A 279 -3.48 11.90 12.69
N GLY A 280 -3.14 13.14 12.37
CA GLY A 280 -2.29 13.99 13.21
C GLY A 280 -0.82 13.52 13.31
N LYS A 281 -0.39 12.56 12.47
CA LYS A 281 0.98 12.03 12.51
C LYS A 281 1.99 12.77 11.63
N ASN A 282 1.63 13.89 11.00
CA ASN A 282 2.60 14.73 10.28
C ASN A 282 3.71 15.27 11.21
N TRP A 283 4.97 15.04 10.85
CA TRP A 283 6.15 15.53 11.58
C TRP A 283 6.92 16.65 10.85
N LEU A 284 6.40 17.14 9.72
CA LEU A 284 6.97 18.27 8.98
C LEU A 284 6.52 19.63 9.55
N ARG A 285 5.67 19.61 10.58
CA ARG A 285 5.15 20.78 11.28
C ARG A 285 5.70 20.85 12.69
#